data_AF-A0A523JG64-F1
#
_entry.id   AF-A0A523JG64-F1
#
_cell.length_a   1.000
_cell.length_b   1.000
_cell.length_c   1.000
_cell.angle_alpha   90.00
_cell.angle_beta   90.00
_cell.angle_gamma   90.00
#
_symmetry.space_group_name_H-M   'P 1'
#
loop_
_entity.id
_entity.type
_entity.pdbx_description
1 polymer ?
#
loop_
_entity_poly.entity_id
_entity_poly.type
_entity_poly.pdbx_seq_one_letter_code
_entity_poly.pdbx_strand_id
1 'polypeptide(L)'
;MLKILFLTIILTSCGNAFRFSKLPITFNVPESRYYQFKAQFDETEDAFKSKSGKDLVLFVPRKEDPKYSTYQDAKELYTDYGEMWILFKDDSSQFTNIDSGTAGLAWSDSAGAKDWGLIYMNFSINMWSDHNFRQVLFHEVFHVLGFPHTFDDDYSIMNYDYIYKVAGMTSFDEDRLIEKYPFSLLATSVKDLEKIGSRVDDEKRKKLEGMLVERFGLSEDRAGEISGTVYSLSRIKEKRSLTPRELSILSYKILGFDYGKGKKALEKHIQGDTEDLENLMRLAAETNETTPEHVRELLGEYLL
;
A
#
# COMPACT_ATOMS: atom_id res chain seq x y z
N MET A 1 26.24 -5.07 -13.44
CA MET A 1 25.35 -3.94 -13.06
C MET A 1 23.90 -4.36 -12.78
N LEU A 2 23.38 -5.45 -13.38
CA LEU A 2 22.03 -5.99 -13.18
C LEU A 2 21.65 -6.36 -11.73
N LYS A 3 22.62 -6.72 -10.87
CA LYS A 3 22.37 -7.10 -9.46
C LYS A 3 22.07 -5.92 -8.54
N ILE A 4 22.49 -4.71 -8.88
CA ILE A 4 22.30 -3.52 -8.03
C ILE A 4 20.91 -2.93 -8.26
N LEU A 5 20.40 -2.94 -9.50
CA LEU A 5 19.07 -2.41 -9.83
C LEU A 5 17.94 -3.24 -9.20
N PHE A 6 18.09 -4.56 -9.10
CA PHE A 6 17.11 -5.45 -8.46
C PHE A 6 17.09 -5.26 -6.93
N LEU A 7 18.26 -4.98 -6.32
CA LEU A 7 18.36 -4.67 -4.90
C LEU A 7 17.76 -3.30 -4.59
N THR A 8 17.96 -2.30 -5.45
CA THR A 8 17.36 -0.98 -5.28
C THR A 8 15.84 -1.02 -5.44
N ILE A 9 15.27 -1.81 -6.37
CA ILE A 9 13.82 -1.93 -6.53
C ILE A 9 13.17 -2.69 -5.36
N ILE A 10 13.84 -3.68 -4.77
CA ILE A 10 13.36 -4.33 -3.54
C ILE A 10 13.48 -3.38 -2.33
N LEU A 11 14.49 -2.51 -2.30
CA LEU A 11 14.69 -1.54 -1.21
C LEU A 11 13.85 -0.26 -1.35
N THR A 12 13.43 0.13 -2.56
CA THR A 12 12.55 1.31 -2.79
C THR A 12 11.07 0.95 -2.99
N SER A 13 10.73 -0.31 -3.26
CA SER A 13 9.34 -0.81 -3.14
C SER A 13 8.93 -1.14 -1.71
N CYS A 14 9.86 -1.10 -0.75
CA CYS A 14 9.55 -0.79 0.64
C CYS A 14 9.24 0.72 0.79
N GLY A 15 8.35 1.25 -0.05
CA GLY A 15 7.91 2.64 0.03
C GLY A 15 7.12 2.83 1.31
N ASN A 16 7.72 3.48 2.32
CA ASN A 16 7.11 3.86 3.60
C ASN A 16 6.38 2.73 4.36
N ALA A 17 6.56 1.48 3.96
CA ALA A 17 5.88 0.33 4.52
C ALA A 17 6.55 -0.07 5.83
N PHE A 18 5.74 -0.22 6.89
CA PHE A 18 6.07 -0.80 8.19
C PHE A 18 6.72 0.09 9.26
N ARG A 19 5.96 1.06 9.80
CA ARG A 19 6.04 1.42 11.24
C ARG A 19 5.07 0.64 12.13
N PHE A 20 4.07 -0.04 11.56
CA PHE A 20 3.17 -0.95 12.29
C PHE A 20 3.77 -2.34 12.53
N SER A 21 5.06 -2.44 12.87
CA SER A 21 5.71 -3.74 13.11
C SER A 21 5.16 -4.50 14.32
N LYS A 22 4.31 -3.86 15.13
CA LYS A 22 3.56 -4.46 16.23
C LYS A 22 2.08 -4.09 16.10
N LEU A 23 1.33 -4.89 15.34
CA LEU A 23 -0.11 -5.01 15.51
C LEU A 23 -0.41 -6.12 16.53
N PRO A 24 -1.48 -6.01 17.34
CA PRO A 24 -2.39 -4.87 17.43
C PRO A 24 -1.72 -3.62 18.05
N ILE A 25 -2.16 -2.44 17.61
CA ILE A 25 -1.85 -1.18 18.30
C ILE A 25 -2.56 -1.21 19.65
N THR A 26 -1.80 -1.18 20.74
CA THR A 26 -2.35 -1.27 22.09
C THR A 26 -2.52 0.12 22.68
N PHE A 27 -3.76 0.51 22.97
CA PHE A 27 -4.08 1.74 23.69
C PHE A 27 -4.39 1.43 25.16
N ASN A 28 -3.69 2.11 26.05
CA ASN A 28 -4.06 2.21 27.45
C ASN A 28 -5.31 3.09 27.60
N VAL A 29 -6.25 2.67 28.43
CA VAL A 29 -7.49 3.40 28.70
C VAL A 29 -7.69 3.48 30.21
N PRO A 30 -8.01 4.64 30.80
CA PRO A 30 -8.39 4.72 32.20
C PRO A 30 -9.50 3.72 32.54
N GLU A 31 -9.30 2.90 33.57
CA GLU A 31 -10.12 1.73 33.90
C GLU A 31 -11.59 2.10 34.09
N SER A 32 -11.85 3.23 34.75
CA SER A 32 -13.19 3.78 34.93
C SER A 32 -13.89 4.06 33.60
N ARG A 33 -13.18 4.64 32.62
CA ARG A 33 -13.69 4.96 31.29
C ARG A 33 -13.82 3.72 30.41
N TYR A 34 -12.87 2.80 30.48
CA TYR A 34 -12.94 1.52 29.79
C TYR A 34 -14.20 0.75 30.20
N TYR A 35 -14.44 0.57 31.50
CA TYR A 35 -15.63 -0.17 31.95
C TYR A 35 -16.94 0.59 31.74
N GLN A 36 -16.93 1.93 31.77
CA GLN A 36 -18.09 2.73 31.42
C GLN A 36 -18.53 2.49 29.96
N PHE A 37 -17.57 2.36 29.03
CA PHE A 37 -17.81 2.21 27.59
C PHE A 37 -17.31 0.87 27.03
N LYS A 38 -17.36 -0.19 27.87
CA LYS A 38 -16.73 -1.47 27.52
C LYS A 38 -17.27 -2.04 26.22
N ALA A 39 -18.59 -2.00 26.05
CA ALA A 39 -19.25 -2.51 24.85
C ALA A 39 -18.74 -1.81 23.58
N GLN A 40 -18.54 -0.48 23.62
CA GLN A 40 -18.07 0.27 22.47
C GLN A 40 -16.59 -0.01 22.15
N PHE A 41 -15.75 -0.22 23.16
CA PHE A 41 -14.36 -0.67 22.95
C PHE A 41 -14.31 -2.07 22.33
N ASP A 42 -15.03 -3.04 22.92
CA ASP A 42 -15.09 -4.41 22.42
C ASP A 42 -15.63 -4.45 20.97
N GLU A 43 -16.72 -3.75 20.68
CA GLU A 43 -17.29 -3.65 19.33
C GLU A 43 -16.32 -3.03 18.33
N THR A 44 -15.50 -2.07 18.76
CA THR A 44 -14.49 -1.44 17.90
C THR A 44 -13.39 -2.43 17.54
N GLU A 45 -12.85 -3.17 18.52
CA GLU A 45 -11.88 -4.23 18.28
C GLU A 45 -12.44 -5.30 17.33
N ASP A 46 -13.65 -5.80 17.62
CA ASP A 46 -14.32 -6.83 16.83
C ASP A 46 -14.60 -6.37 15.40
N ALA A 47 -14.99 -5.11 15.19
CA ALA A 47 -15.23 -4.58 13.86
C ALA A 47 -13.94 -4.53 13.03
N PHE A 48 -12.84 -4.00 13.58
CA PHE A 48 -11.56 -4.01 12.86
C PHE A 48 -11.07 -5.43 12.58
N LYS A 49 -11.20 -6.33 13.56
CA LYS A 49 -10.81 -7.73 13.41
C LYS A 49 -11.63 -8.47 12.36
N SER A 50 -12.95 -8.36 12.41
CA SER A 50 -13.84 -9.08 11.49
C SER A 50 -13.72 -8.60 10.05
N LYS A 51 -13.43 -7.31 9.83
CA LYS A 51 -13.32 -6.71 8.49
C LYS A 51 -11.93 -6.85 7.89
N SER A 52 -10.87 -6.71 8.69
CA SER A 52 -9.49 -6.83 8.21
C SER A 52 -8.88 -8.22 8.40
N GLY A 53 -9.52 -9.11 9.16
CA GLY A 53 -8.99 -10.43 9.49
C GLY A 53 -7.77 -10.40 10.41
N LYS A 54 -7.43 -9.24 10.98
CA LYS A 54 -6.27 -9.00 11.83
C LYS A 54 -6.70 -8.25 13.09
N ASP A 55 -6.07 -8.58 14.21
CA ASP A 55 -6.15 -7.75 15.41
C ASP A 55 -5.36 -6.45 15.15
N LEU A 56 -6.04 -5.39 14.72
CA LEU A 56 -5.42 -4.10 14.40
C LEU A 56 -5.25 -3.21 15.62
N VAL A 57 -6.18 -3.28 16.56
CA VAL A 57 -6.21 -2.47 17.78
C VAL A 57 -6.58 -3.31 18.98
N LEU A 58 -6.13 -2.89 20.16
CA LEU A 58 -6.43 -3.48 21.46
C LEU A 58 -6.52 -2.37 22.51
N PHE A 59 -7.58 -2.38 23.32
CA PHE A 59 -7.78 -1.45 24.43
C PHE A 59 -7.51 -2.17 25.75
N VAL A 60 -6.59 -1.63 26.55
CA VAL A 60 -6.17 -2.22 27.83
C VAL A 60 -6.52 -1.27 28.97
N PRO A 61 -7.40 -1.68 29.91
CA PRO A 61 -7.71 -0.85 31.07
C PRO A 61 -6.48 -0.67 31.96
N ARG A 62 -6.28 0.56 32.43
CA ARG A 62 -5.19 0.99 33.32
C ARG A 62 -5.76 1.74 34.51
N LYS A 63 -5.18 1.58 35.70
CA LYS A 63 -5.68 2.28 36.90
C LYS A 63 -5.38 3.77 36.84
N GLU A 64 -4.34 4.13 36.09
CA GLU A 64 -3.90 5.48 35.85
C GLU A 64 -4.90 6.21 34.93
N ASP A 65 -5.19 7.47 35.28
CA ASP A 65 -6.01 8.40 34.50
C ASP A 65 -5.22 9.70 34.33
N PRO A 66 -4.21 9.72 33.44
CA PRO A 66 -3.31 10.85 33.33
C PRO A 66 -4.07 12.07 32.78
N LYS A 67 -4.00 13.19 33.51
CA LYS A 67 -4.66 14.45 33.16
C LYS A 67 -3.62 15.50 32.83
N TYR A 68 -3.85 16.21 31.73
CA TYR A 68 -2.91 17.20 31.20
C TYR A 68 -3.60 18.54 30.94
N SER A 69 -2.86 19.62 31.13
CA SER A 69 -3.34 20.98 30.83
C SER A 69 -3.32 21.23 29.33
N THR A 70 -2.32 20.72 28.62
CA THR A 70 -2.23 20.80 27.16
C THR A 70 -1.98 19.43 26.55
N TYR A 71 -2.32 19.29 25.27
CA TYR A 71 -1.95 18.11 24.51
C TYR A 71 -0.43 17.92 24.40
N GLN A 72 0.34 19.02 24.39
CA GLN A 72 1.80 18.96 24.31
C GLN A 72 2.40 18.23 25.51
N ASP A 73 1.81 18.38 26.69
CA ASP A 73 2.25 17.71 27.92
C ASP A 73 2.01 16.19 27.85
N ALA A 74 0.91 15.78 27.20
CA ALA A 74 0.58 14.35 27.06
C ALA A 74 1.53 13.58 26.13
N LYS A 75 2.30 14.28 25.28
CA LYS A 75 3.19 13.65 24.29
C LYS A 75 4.29 12.80 24.92
N GLU A 76 4.69 13.13 26.14
CA GLU A 76 5.69 12.37 26.88
C GLU A 76 5.29 10.90 27.04
N LEU A 77 3.99 10.60 27.13
CA LEU A 77 3.45 9.23 27.17
C LEU A 77 3.95 8.39 26.00
N TYR A 78 3.90 8.97 24.79
CA TYR A 78 4.38 8.27 23.61
C TYR A 78 5.89 8.43 23.42
N THR A 79 6.43 9.65 23.50
CA THR A 79 7.84 9.90 23.15
C THR A 79 8.83 9.29 24.12
N ASP A 80 8.48 9.27 25.41
CA ASP A 80 9.41 8.89 26.48
C ASP A 80 9.13 7.48 26.98
N TYR A 81 7.85 7.07 26.99
CA TYR A 81 7.44 5.75 27.49
C TYR A 81 7.00 4.78 26.38
N GLY A 82 6.81 5.24 25.14
CA GLY A 82 6.32 4.41 24.04
C GLY A 82 4.88 3.92 24.25
N GLU A 83 4.12 4.60 25.10
CA GLU A 83 2.75 4.24 25.44
C GLU A 83 1.76 5.00 24.58
N MET A 84 0.75 4.28 24.11
CA MET A 84 -0.40 4.87 23.43
C MET A 84 -1.58 4.91 24.36
N TRP A 85 -2.34 6.00 24.34
CA TRP A 85 -3.39 6.25 25.33
C TRP A 85 -4.65 6.82 24.68
N ILE A 86 -5.79 6.45 25.25
CA ILE A 86 -7.05 7.20 25.07
C ILE A 86 -7.23 8.11 26.29
N LEU A 87 -7.17 9.41 26.04
CA LEU A 87 -7.26 10.46 27.03
C LEU A 87 -8.63 11.13 26.98
N PHE A 88 -9.13 11.54 28.15
CA PHE A 88 -10.48 12.09 28.30
C PHE A 88 -10.40 13.50 28.87
N LYS A 89 -10.90 14.50 28.13
CA LYS A 89 -11.15 15.85 28.65
C LYS A 89 -12.49 15.89 29.34
N ASP A 90 -12.48 15.87 30.65
CA ASP A 90 -13.70 15.88 31.45
C ASP A 90 -14.21 17.30 31.66
N ASP A 91 -13.33 18.30 31.58
CA ASP A 91 -13.65 19.70 31.83
C ASP A 91 -12.84 20.68 30.96
N SER A 92 -13.25 21.95 30.94
CA SER A 92 -12.65 22.98 30.09
C SER A 92 -11.18 23.29 30.40
N SER A 93 -10.66 22.95 31.59
CA SER A 93 -9.28 23.24 32.01
C SER A 93 -8.23 22.24 31.49
N GLN A 94 -8.65 21.06 31.01
CA GLN A 94 -7.75 20.05 30.47
C GLN A 94 -7.55 20.26 28.96
N PHE A 95 -6.40 19.96 28.39
CA PHE A 95 -6.14 20.09 26.94
C PHE A 95 -6.59 21.43 26.32
N THR A 96 -6.23 22.55 26.94
CA THR A 96 -6.73 23.90 26.58
C THR A 96 -6.30 24.40 25.20
N ASN A 97 -5.40 23.69 24.54
CA ASN A 97 -4.94 23.98 23.18
C ASN A 97 -5.70 23.18 22.10
N ILE A 98 -6.70 22.39 22.48
CA ILE A 98 -7.66 21.74 21.57
C ILE A 98 -8.93 22.60 21.56
N ASP A 99 -9.52 22.80 20.38
CA ASP A 99 -10.76 23.57 20.26
C ASP A 99 -11.89 22.94 21.08
N SER A 100 -12.67 23.79 21.75
CA SER A 100 -13.74 23.36 22.66
C SER A 100 -14.84 22.54 21.98
N GLY A 101 -15.06 22.72 20.67
CA GLY A 101 -16.05 22.01 19.88
C GLY A 101 -15.57 20.68 19.31
N THR A 102 -14.27 20.39 19.38
CA THR A 102 -13.69 19.14 18.86
C THR A 102 -14.11 17.96 19.73
N ALA A 103 -14.85 17.00 19.16
CA ALA A 103 -15.33 15.82 19.88
C ALA A 103 -14.23 14.78 20.14
N GLY A 104 -13.37 14.57 19.13
CA GLY A 104 -12.22 13.67 19.20
C GLY A 104 -11.04 14.22 18.42
N LEU A 105 -9.84 13.76 18.75
CA LEU A 105 -8.64 14.11 18.01
C LEU A 105 -7.59 13.00 18.11
N ALA A 106 -7.09 12.57 16.97
CA ALA A 106 -5.96 11.67 16.85
C ALA A 106 -5.01 12.15 15.76
N TRP A 107 -3.73 11.89 15.97
CA TRP A 107 -2.71 12.17 14.97
C TRP A 107 -2.33 10.87 14.26
N SER A 108 -2.40 10.91 12.93
CA SER A 108 -1.89 9.83 12.08
C SER A 108 -0.36 9.83 12.04
N ASP A 109 0.26 8.67 11.80
CA ASP A 109 1.70 8.54 11.50
C ASP A 109 2.02 9.13 10.11
N SER A 110 1.89 10.45 9.95
CA SER A 110 2.52 11.17 8.86
C SER A 110 3.99 11.33 9.21
N ALA A 111 4.89 10.81 8.36
CA ALA A 111 6.33 10.70 8.57
C ALA A 111 6.95 11.87 9.37
N GLY A 112 7.09 11.68 10.69
CA GLY A 112 7.68 12.68 11.60
C GLY A 112 6.74 13.26 12.66
N ALA A 113 5.47 12.86 12.71
CA ALA A 113 4.56 13.25 13.78
C ALA A 113 5.07 12.72 15.13
N LYS A 114 5.51 13.63 16.01
CA LYS A 114 5.91 13.33 17.41
C LYS A 114 4.72 13.00 18.32
N ASP A 115 3.54 13.01 17.73
CA ASP A 115 2.24 13.09 18.38
C ASP A 115 1.41 11.82 18.11
N TRP A 116 1.99 10.87 17.39
CA TRP A 116 1.33 9.61 17.04
C TRP A 116 1.03 8.77 18.30
N GLY A 117 -0.10 8.07 18.31
CA GLY A 117 -0.46 7.13 19.37
C GLY A 117 -1.29 7.69 20.52
N LEU A 118 -1.70 8.96 20.47
CA LEU A 118 -2.66 9.53 21.42
C LEU A 118 -4.01 9.74 20.73
N ILE A 119 -5.06 9.21 21.34
CA ILE A 119 -6.45 9.53 21.01
C ILE A 119 -7.00 10.36 22.14
N TYR A 120 -7.65 11.46 21.79
CA TYR A 120 -8.28 12.36 22.74
C TYR A 120 -9.79 12.37 22.54
N MET A 121 -10.55 12.32 23.65
CA MET A 121 -12.02 12.33 23.67
C MET A 121 -12.53 13.48 24.54
N ASN A 122 -13.32 14.40 23.97
CA ASN A 122 -13.77 15.61 24.65
C ASN A 122 -15.08 15.43 25.42
N PHE A 123 -15.03 14.92 26.64
CA PHE A 123 -16.20 14.75 27.51
C PHE A 123 -16.81 16.06 28.06
N SER A 124 -16.15 17.21 27.85
CA SER A 124 -16.68 18.51 28.27
C SER A 124 -17.82 19.04 27.39
N ILE A 125 -18.04 18.47 26.20
CA ILE A 125 -19.18 18.80 25.34
C ILE A 125 -20.37 17.87 25.61
N ASN A 126 -21.58 18.43 25.57
CA ASN A 126 -22.81 17.69 25.84
C ASN A 126 -23.32 16.94 24.60
N MET A 127 -22.61 15.90 24.18
CA MET A 127 -23.03 15.03 23.06
C MET A 127 -22.90 13.54 23.34
N TRP A 128 -22.34 13.13 24.48
CA TRP A 128 -21.97 11.73 24.69
C TRP A 128 -23.19 10.85 24.96
N SER A 129 -23.46 10.01 23.97
CA SER A 129 -24.29 8.81 24.06
C SER A 129 -23.43 7.62 23.61
N ASP A 130 -23.87 6.40 23.90
CA ASP A 130 -23.20 5.17 23.45
C ASP A 130 -22.89 5.18 21.95
N HIS A 131 -23.83 5.67 21.14
CA HIS A 131 -23.67 5.79 19.69
C HIS A 131 -22.61 6.82 19.30
N ASN A 132 -22.66 8.03 19.87
CA ASN A 132 -21.73 9.10 19.54
C ASN A 132 -20.31 8.77 20.03
N PHE A 133 -20.18 8.15 21.20
CA PHE A 133 -18.88 7.67 21.69
C PHE A 133 -18.24 6.69 20.72
N ARG A 134 -19.01 5.68 20.30
CA ARG A 134 -18.55 4.69 19.33
C ARG A 134 -18.15 5.33 18.01
N GLN A 135 -18.95 6.27 17.49
CA GLN A 135 -18.68 6.95 16.23
C GLN A 135 -17.34 7.70 16.27
N VAL A 136 -17.12 8.52 17.31
CA VAL A 136 -15.87 9.26 17.48
C VAL A 136 -14.70 8.30 17.69
N LEU A 137 -14.87 7.25 18.50
CA LEU A 137 -13.83 6.25 18.74
C LEU A 137 -13.38 5.58 17.43
N PHE A 138 -14.31 5.12 16.57
CA PHE A 138 -13.94 4.56 15.27
C PHE A 138 -13.17 5.58 14.42
N HIS A 139 -13.68 6.81 14.31
CA HIS A 139 -13.06 7.86 13.51
C HIS A 139 -11.61 8.11 13.93
N GLU A 140 -11.36 8.28 15.23
CA GLU A 140 -10.01 8.52 15.74
C GLU A 140 -9.09 7.31 15.60
N VAL A 141 -9.60 6.09 15.76
CA VAL A 141 -8.81 4.88 15.52
C VAL A 141 -8.40 4.77 14.05
N PHE A 142 -9.28 5.09 13.11
CA PHE A 142 -8.93 5.13 11.68
C PHE A 142 -7.81 6.15 11.40
N HIS A 143 -7.83 7.34 12.03
CA HIS A 143 -6.70 8.28 11.92
C HIS A 143 -5.39 7.68 12.41
N VAL A 144 -5.38 6.97 13.55
CA VAL A 144 -4.16 6.31 14.05
C VAL A 144 -3.68 5.20 13.12
N LEU A 145 -4.62 4.46 12.49
CA LEU A 145 -4.35 3.50 11.42
C LEU A 145 -3.97 4.20 10.10
N GLY A 146 -3.87 5.52 10.07
CA GLY A 146 -3.39 6.35 8.98
C GLY A 146 -4.38 6.54 7.84
N PHE A 147 -5.67 6.50 8.12
CA PHE A 147 -6.69 6.89 7.15
C PHE A 147 -6.97 8.39 7.27
N PRO A 148 -6.80 9.17 6.19
CA PRO A 148 -7.17 10.58 6.21
C PRO A 148 -8.70 10.73 6.16
N HIS A 149 -9.15 11.94 6.50
CA HIS A 149 -10.53 12.37 6.28
C HIS A 149 -10.97 12.15 4.83
N THR A 150 -12.26 11.91 4.69
CA THR A 150 -12.98 11.99 3.42
C THR A 150 -13.87 13.24 3.44
N PHE A 151 -14.38 13.63 2.29
CA PHE A 151 -15.06 14.91 2.10
C PHE A 151 -16.35 14.73 1.30
N ASP A 152 -17.07 15.82 1.11
CA ASP A 152 -18.29 15.88 0.30
C ASP A 152 -19.36 14.88 0.80
N ASP A 153 -20.01 14.19 -0.14
CA ASP A 153 -21.09 13.26 0.10
C ASP A 153 -20.62 11.82 0.38
N ASP A 154 -19.33 11.61 0.69
CA ASP A 154 -18.80 10.29 1.06
C ASP A 154 -19.50 9.73 2.30
N TYR A 155 -20.27 8.66 2.12
CA TYR A 155 -20.89 7.90 3.21
C TYR A 155 -19.83 7.07 3.92
N SER A 156 -19.13 7.70 4.88
CA SER A 156 -17.94 7.18 5.55
C SER A 156 -17.89 7.61 7.02
N ILE A 157 -17.33 6.75 7.88
CA ILE A 157 -16.96 7.14 9.25
C ILE A 157 -15.90 8.24 9.27
N MET A 158 -15.11 8.37 8.21
CA MET A 158 -14.03 9.35 8.05
C MET A 158 -14.47 10.66 7.41
N ASN A 159 -15.77 10.85 7.13
CA ASN A 159 -16.27 12.10 6.58
C ASN A 159 -16.11 13.21 7.64
N TYR A 160 -15.36 14.26 7.27
CA TYR A 160 -14.97 15.34 8.18
C TYR A 160 -16.18 16.05 8.82
N ASP A 161 -17.28 16.21 8.09
CA ASP A 161 -18.44 16.99 8.52
C ASP A 161 -19.45 16.15 9.33
N TYR A 162 -19.18 14.87 9.57
CA TYR A 162 -20.07 13.94 10.30
C TYR A 162 -21.51 13.89 9.74
N ILE A 163 -21.71 14.26 8.47
CA ILE A 163 -23.02 14.49 7.82
C ILE A 163 -23.96 13.28 8.00
N TYR A 164 -23.39 12.08 7.94
CA TYR A 164 -24.15 10.84 7.81
C TYR A 164 -24.44 10.11 9.13
N LYS A 165 -23.88 10.56 10.27
CA LYS A 165 -24.08 9.94 11.60
C LYS A 165 -24.10 8.41 11.56
N VAL A 166 -23.04 7.84 10.99
CA VAL A 166 -22.97 6.41 10.70
C VAL A 166 -22.79 5.58 11.98
N ALA A 167 -23.41 4.41 12.01
CA ALA A 167 -23.39 3.50 13.15
C ALA A 167 -22.20 2.52 13.12
N GLY A 168 -21.02 2.96 12.71
CA GLY A 168 -19.80 2.15 12.57
C GLY A 168 -19.17 2.28 11.19
N MET A 169 -18.31 1.32 10.82
CA MET A 169 -17.69 1.26 9.49
C MET A 169 -18.75 1.09 8.41
N THR A 170 -18.65 1.90 7.37
CA THR A 170 -19.44 1.76 6.14
C THR A 170 -18.75 0.80 5.17
N SER A 171 -19.43 0.40 4.09
CA SER A 171 -18.80 -0.39 3.02
C SER A 171 -17.58 0.31 2.41
N PHE A 172 -17.63 1.64 2.30
CA PHE A 172 -16.52 2.43 1.80
C PHE A 172 -15.31 2.39 2.76
N ASP A 173 -15.54 2.44 4.06
CA ASP A 173 -14.48 2.31 5.07
C ASP A 173 -13.89 0.90 5.08
N GLU A 174 -14.74 -0.12 4.92
CA GLU A 174 -14.32 -1.52 4.82
C GLU A 174 -13.41 -1.75 3.61
N ASP A 175 -13.76 -1.21 2.44
CA ASP A 175 -12.95 -1.34 1.23
C ASP A 175 -11.57 -0.69 1.42
N ARG A 176 -11.52 0.52 1.98
CA ARG A 176 -10.26 1.21 2.32
C ARG A 176 -9.44 0.42 3.35
N LEU A 177 -10.11 -0.15 4.35
CA LEU A 177 -9.47 -0.96 5.39
C LEU A 177 -8.84 -2.22 4.79
N ILE A 178 -9.56 -2.93 3.93
CA ILE A 178 -9.10 -4.13 3.24
C ILE A 178 -7.97 -3.80 2.25
N GLU A 179 -8.03 -2.66 1.57
CA GLU A 179 -6.96 -2.23 0.67
C GLU A 179 -5.65 -2.00 1.43
N LYS A 180 -5.72 -1.28 2.56
CA LYS A 180 -4.54 -0.92 3.36
C LYS A 180 -4.02 -2.05 4.23
N TYR A 181 -4.92 -2.80 4.85
CA TYR A 181 -4.64 -3.94 5.71
C TYR A 181 -5.23 -5.19 5.06
N PRO A 182 -4.63 -5.67 3.95
CA PRO A 182 -5.15 -6.82 3.24
C PRO A 182 -5.31 -7.99 4.19
N PHE A 183 -6.50 -8.57 4.11
CA PHE A 183 -6.97 -9.68 4.90
C PHE A 183 -5.94 -10.82 4.86
N SER A 184 -5.28 -11.06 5.99
CA SER A 184 -4.51 -12.28 6.19
C SER A 184 -5.24 -13.11 7.23
N LEU A 185 -6.31 -13.79 6.82
CA LEU A 185 -6.83 -14.86 7.65
C LEU A 185 -5.68 -15.84 7.88
N LEU A 186 -5.34 -16.06 9.15
CA LEU A 186 -4.47 -17.13 9.64
C LEU A 186 -5.03 -18.54 9.37
N ALA A 187 -5.85 -18.70 8.32
CA ALA A 187 -6.20 -19.94 7.67
C ALA A 187 -6.05 -19.72 6.16
N THR A 188 -4.88 -20.10 5.65
CA THR A 188 -4.53 -20.13 4.23
C THR A 188 -5.60 -20.83 3.39
N SER A 189 -6.37 -20.07 2.63
CA SER A 189 -6.90 -20.58 1.37
C SER A 189 -5.83 -20.33 0.30
N VAL A 190 -5.42 -21.39 -0.41
CA VAL A 190 -4.44 -21.31 -1.53
C VAL A 190 -4.82 -20.20 -2.52
N LYS A 191 -6.13 -19.95 -2.66
CA LYS A 191 -6.74 -18.94 -3.51
C LYS A 191 -6.35 -17.49 -3.16
N ASP A 192 -6.11 -17.18 -1.89
CA ASP A 192 -5.73 -15.82 -1.48
C ASP A 192 -4.24 -15.54 -1.71
N LEU A 193 -3.39 -16.56 -1.50
CA LEU A 193 -1.98 -16.49 -1.90
C LEU A 193 -1.85 -16.41 -3.43
N GLU A 194 -2.70 -17.12 -4.18
CA GLU A 194 -2.78 -16.99 -5.64
C GLU A 194 -3.22 -15.59 -6.06
N LYS A 195 -4.19 -14.97 -5.36
CA LYS A 195 -4.67 -13.62 -5.66
C LYS A 195 -3.65 -12.53 -5.29
N ILE A 196 -2.93 -12.70 -4.18
CA ILE A 196 -1.83 -11.79 -3.82
C ILE A 196 -0.67 -11.97 -4.80
N GLY A 197 -0.30 -13.23 -5.09
CA GLY A 197 0.68 -13.56 -6.11
C GLY A 197 0.32 -12.96 -7.46
N SER A 198 -0.95 -13.08 -7.88
CA SER A 198 -1.42 -12.52 -9.15
C SER A 198 -1.36 -10.99 -9.15
N ARG A 199 -1.72 -10.31 -8.06
CA ARG A 199 -1.63 -8.86 -7.95
C ARG A 199 -0.18 -8.36 -8.01
N VAL A 200 0.72 -9.02 -7.29
CA VAL A 200 2.17 -8.71 -7.33
C VAL A 200 2.73 -8.95 -8.73
N ASP A 201 2.30 -10.04 -9.38
CA ASP A 201 2.69 -10.37 -10.74
C ASP A 201 2.14 -9.35 -11.75
N ASP A 202 0.90 -8.91 -11.59
CA ASP A 202 0.25 -7.89 -12.43
C ASP A 202 0.91 -6.51 -12.25
N GLU A 203 1.27 -6.12 -11.04
CA GLU A 203 1.97 -4.86 -10.79
C GLU A 203 3.37 -4.86 -11.43
N LYS A 204 4.11 -5.96 -11.31
CA LYS A 204 5.40 -6.13 -11.99
C LYS A 204 5.27 -6.07 -13.51
N ARG A 205 4.22 -6.68 -14.07
CA ARG A 205 3.90 -6.61 -15.49
C ARG A 205 3.58 -5.19 -15.94
N LYS A 206 2.72 -4.47 -15.20
CA LYS A 206 2.37 -3.06 -15.49
C LYS A 206 3.58 -2.15 -15.44
N LYS A 207 4.49 -2.36 -14.49
CA LYS A 207 5.75 -1.59 -14.42
C LYS A 207 6.65 -1.85 -15.63
N LEU A 208 6.74 -3.12 -16.06
CA LEU A 208 7.46 -3.49 -17.27
C LEU A 208 6.82 -2.88 -18.52
N GLU A 209 5.50 -2.92 -18.62
CA GLU A 209 4.72 -2.29 -19.68
C GLU A 209 4.95 -0.78 -19.77
N GLY A 210 4.85 -0.05 -18.65
CA GLY A 210 5.13 1.40 -18.61
C GLY A 210 6.56 1.71 -19.08
N MET A 211 7.55 0.93 -18.63
CA MET A 211 8.93 1.08 -19.11
C MET A 211 9.08 0.82 -20.61
N LEU A 212 8.33 -0.16 -21.15
CA LEU A 212 8.36 -0.50 -22.58
C LEU A 212 7.80 0.64 -23.44
N VAL A 213 6.72 1.28 -22.99
CA VAL A 213 6.15 2.48 -23.62
C VAL A 213 7.12 3.65 -23.52
N GLU A 214 7.56 3.98 -22.31
CA GLU A 214 8.38 5.17 -22.03
C GLU A 214 9.75 5.13 -22.71
N ARG A 215 10.40 3.96 -22.73
CA ARG A 215 11.79 3.85 -23.21
C ARG A 215 11.90 3.43 -24.66
N PHE A 216 11.03 2.53 -25.13
CA PHE A 216 11.14 1.96 -26.47
C PHE A 216 10.03 2.44 -27.41
N GLY A 217 9.21 3.40 -26.97
CA GLY A 217 8.17 4.01 -27.80
C GLY A 217 7.14 3.01 -28.33
N LEU A 218 6.89 1.92 -27.59
CA LEU A 218 5.88 0.94 -27.95
C LEU A 218 4.48 1.50 -27.65
N SER A 219 3.48 1.11 -28.44
CA SER A 219 2.08 1.35 -28.08
C SER A 219 1.71 0.58 -26.81
N GLU A 220 0.73 1.07 -26.05
CA GLU A 220 0.28 0.43 -24.80
C GLU A 220 -0.12 -1.03 -25.03
N ASP A 221 -0.91 -1.30 -26.08
CA ASP A 221 -1.33 -2.65 -26.46
C ASP A 221 -0.13 -3.57 -26.73
N ARG A 222 0.87 -3.07 -27.48
CA ARG A 222 2.06 -3.83 -27.83
C ARG A 222 2.96 -4.07 -26.61
N ALA A 223 3.12 -3.05 -25.77
CA ALA A 223 3.84 -3.15 -24.51
C ALA A 223 3.19 -4.15 -23.56
N GLY A 224 1.85 -4.21 -23.50
CA GLY A 224 1.10 -5.19 -22.71
C GLY A 224 1.32 -6.64 -23.17
N GLU A 225 1.35 -6.87 -24.48
CA GLU A 225 1.64 -8.21 -25.05
C GLU A 225 3.07 -8.66 -24.74
N ILE A 226 4.04 -7.76 -24.96
CA ILE A 226 5.46 -8.05 -24.74
C ILE A 226 5.75 -8.23 -23.24
N SER A 227 5.20 -7.38 -22.37
CA SER A 227 5.43 -7.43 -20.93
C SER A 227 4.98 -8.77 -20.34
N GLY A 228 3.82 -9.29 -20.76
CA GLY A 228 3.32 -10.60 -20.34
C GLY A 228 4.24 -11.76 -20.77
N THR A 229 4.75 -11.70 -22.01
CA THR A 229 5.66 -12.72 -22.55
C THR A 229 7.02 -12.69 -21.82
N VAL A 230 7.62 -11.51 -21.67
CA VAL A 230 8.90 -11.32 -20.97
C VAL A 230 8.78 -11.75 -19.51
N TYR A 231 7.69 -11.37 -18.82
CA TYR A 231 7.46 -11.75 -17.44
C TYR A 231 7.34 -13.26 -17.26
N SER A 232 6.57 -13.93 -18.12
CA SER A 232 6.41 -15.38 -18.08
C SER A 232 7.74 -16.11 -18.25
N LEU A 233 8.60 -15.61 -19.14
CA LEU A 233 9.91 -16.22 -19.41
C LEU A 233 10.95 -15.88 -18.35
N SER A 234 10.90 -14.69 -17.73
CA SER A 234 11.79 -14.37 -16.60
C SER A 234 11.54 -15.31 -15.42
N ARG A 235 10.28 -15.64 -15.14
CA ARG A 235 9.88 -16.63 -14.12
C ARG A 235 10.42 -18.03 -14.39
N ILE A 236 10.54 -18.42 -15.66
CA ILE A 236 11.17 -19.69 -16.05
C ILE A 236 12.68 -19.58 -15.86
N LYS A 237 13.29 -18.48 -16.33
CA LYS A 237 14.73 -18.19 -16.24
C LYS A 237 15.27 -18.22 -14.81
N GLU A 238 14.46 -17.78 -13.84
CA GLU A 238 14.77 -17.83 -12.40
C GLU A 238 14.92 -19.28 -11.89
N LYS A 239 14.27 -20.25 -12.53
CA LYS A 239 14.27 -21.67 -12.11
C LYS A 239 15.21 -22.53 -12.95
N ARG A 240 15.35 -22.24 -14.24
CA ARG A 240 16.24 -22.93 -15.18
C ARG A 240 16.56 -22.07 -16.39
N SER A 241 17.63 -22.41 -17.11
CA SER A 241 17.92 -21.78 -18.40
C SER A 241 16.77 -21.94 -19.40
N LEU A 242 16.59 -20.92 -20.24
CA LEU A 242 15.67 -20.97 -21.38
C LEU A 242 16.19 -21.95 -22.43
N THR A 243 15.30 -22.76 -22.96
CA THR A 243 15.58 -23.64 -24.11
C THR A 243 15.67 -22.81 -25.39
N PRO A 244 16.35 -23.31 -26.44
CA PRO A 244 16.39 -22.62 -27.74
C PRO A 244 15.00 -22.28 -28.29
N ARG A 245 14.03 -23.18 -28.10
CA ARG A 245 12.63 -22.95 -28.50
C ARG A 245 11.99 -21.78 -27.77
N GLU A 246 12.22 -21.66 -26.46
CA GLU A 246 11.69 -20.55 -25.65
C GLU A 246 12.32 -19.21 -26.04
N LEU A 247 13.62 -19.20 -26.33
CA LEU A 247 14.32 -18.03 -26.87
C LEU A 247 13.77 -17.61 -28.24
N SER A 248 13.50 -18.58 -29.13
CA SER A 248 12.87 -18.31 -30.43
C SER A 248 11.47 -17.72 -30.29
N ILE A 249 10.64 -18.22 -29.36
CA ILE A 249 9.31 -17.66 -29.08
C ILE A 249 9.43 -16.21 -28.59
N LEU A 250 10.33 -15.96 -27.63
CA LEU A 250 10.58 -14.63 -27.10
C LEU A 250 11.03 -13.67 -28.21
N SER A 251 12.04 -14.07 -28.98
CA SER A 251 12.58 -13.28 -30.08
C SER A 251 11.52 -12.98 -31.13
N TYR A 252 10.71 -13.97 -31.50
CA TYR A 252 9.63 -13.75 -32.47
C TYR A 252 8.57 -12.78 -31.92
N LYS A 253 8.21 -12.93 -30.65
CA LYS A 253 7.22 -12.07 -29.99
C LYS A 253 7.72 -10.64 -29.82
N ILE A 254 8.99 -10.41 -29.54
CA ILE A 254 9.55 -9.07 -29.33
C ILE A 254 9.99 -8.44 -30.65
N LEU A 255 10.62 -9.19 -31.54
CA LEU A 255 11.37 -8.66 -32.68
C LEU A 255 10.78 -9.08 -34.04
N GLY A 256 9.76 -9.94 -34.07
CA GLY A 256 9.18 -10.44 -35.33
C GLY A 256 10.02 -11.47 -36.07
N PHE A 257 11.14 -11.90 -35.50
CA PHE A 257 12.02 -12.91 -36.11
C PHE A 257 12.61 -13.89 -35.09
N ASP A 258 13.04 -15.04 -35.60
CA ASP A 258 13.64 -16.12 -34.81
C ASP A 258 15.01 -15.74 -34.24
N TYR A 259 15.28 -16.16 -32.99
CA TYR A 259 16.53 -15.88 -32.28
C TYR A 259 17.78 -16.32 -33.05
N GLY A 260 17.73 -17.49 -33.71
CA GLY A 260 18.83 -18.00 -34.52
C GLY A 260 19.12 -17.14 -35.74
N LYS A 261 18.10 -16.51 -36.35
CA LYS A 261 18.30 -15.53 -37.42
C LYS A 261 18.98 -14.27 -36.90
N GLY A 262 18.49 -13.73 -35.77
CA GLY A 262 19.09 -12.57 -35.11
C GLY A 262 20.54 -12.80 -34.74
N LYS A 263 20.85 -13.94 -34.14
CA LYS A 263 22.22 -14.32 -33.74
C LYS A 263 23.17 -14.35 -34.95
N LYS A 264 22.78 -15.00 -36.05
CA LYS A 264 23.62 -15.07 -37.27
C LYS A 264 23.84 -13.70 -37.90
N ALA A 265 22.80 -12.86 -37.96
CA ALA A 265 22.91 -11.50 -38.46
C ALA A 265 23.84 -10.65 -37.59
N LEU A 266 23.78 -10.81 -36.26
CA LEU A 266 24.71 -10.16 -35.33
C LEU A 266 26.16 -10.64 -35.50
N GLU A 267 26.37 -11.96 -35.68
CA GLU A 267 27.71 -12.53 -35.93
C GLU A 267 28.34 -11.96 -37.22
N LYS A 268 27.55 -11.80 -38.28
CA LYS A 268 27.98 -11.14 -39.53
C LYS A 268 28.25 -9.65 -39.34
N HIS A 269 27.39 -8.96 -38.58
CA HIS A 269 27.57 -7.54 -38.27
C HIS A 269 28.89 -7.28 -37.55
N ILE A 270 29.28 -8.13 -36.59
CA ILE A 270 30.57 -8.07 -35.90
C ILE A 270 31.75 -8.26 -36.88
N GLN A 271 31.55 -8.97 -37.99
CA GLN A 271 32.54 -9.16 -39.06
C GLN A 271 32.52 -8.04 -40.12
N GLY A 272 31.66 -7.02 -39.94
CA GLY A 272 31.54 -5.86 -40.81
C GLY A 272 30.43 -5.94 -41.86
N ASP A 273 29.65 -7.03 -41.91
CA ASP A 273 28.50 -7.19 -42.82
C ASP A 273 27.20 -6.76 -42.13
N THR A 274 26.70 -5.56 -42.44
CA THR A 274 25.57 -4.93 -41.73
C THR A 274 24.20 -5.21 -42.34
N GLU A 275 24.13 -5.69 -43.57
CA GLU A 275 22.89 -5.72 -44.37
C GLU A 275 21.81 -6.58 -43.71
N ASP A 276 22.16 -7.78 -43.28
CA ASP A 276 21.23 -8.71 -42.63
C ASP A 276 20.66 -8.14 -41.32
N LEU A 277 21.50 -7.48 -40.51
CA LEU A 277 21.07 -6.92 -39.23
C LEU A 277 20.16 -5.69 -39.44
N GLU A 278 20.47 -4.83 -40.40
CA GLU A 278 19.63 -3.68 -40.75
C GLU A 278 18.25 -4.08 -41.25
N ASN A 279 18.19 -5.13 -42.08
CA ASN A 279 16.92 -5.68 -42.55
C ASN A 279 16.08 -6.25 -41.39
N LEU A 280 16.71 -6.94 -40.45
CA LEU A 280 16.03 -7.41 -39.23
C LEU A 280 15.57 -6.27 -38.33
N MET A 281 16.34 -5.18 -38.22
CA MET A 281 15.94 -3.99 -37.44
C MET A 281 14.69 -3.32 -38.04
N ARG A 282 14.59 -3.21 -39.37
CA ARG A 282 13.38 -2.69 -40.03
C ARG A 282 12.18 -3.59 -39.81
N LEU A 283 12.35 -4.91 -39.95
CA LEU A 283 11.29 -5.88 -39.69
C LEU A 283 10.79 -5.80 -38.24
N ALA A 284 11.69 -5.67 -37.27
CA ALA A 284 11.33 -5.49 -35.87
C ALA A 284 10.63 -4.15 -35.63
N ALA A 285 11.00 -3.09 -36.34
CA ALA A 285 10.36 -1.77 -36.23
C ALA A 285 8.91 -1.84 -36.72
N GLU A 286 8.70 -2.46 -37.90
CA GLU A 286 7.37 -2.72 -38.46
C GLU A 286 6.53 -3.60 -37.54
N THR A 287 7.10 -4.69 -36.99
CA THR A 287 6.39 -5.61 -36.09
C THR A 287 5.93 -4.93 -34.80
N ASN A 288 6.64 -3.91 -34.35
CA ASN A 288 6.37 -3.21 -33.10
C ASN A 288 5.74 -1.83 -33.29
N GLU A 289 5.42 -1.46 -34.53
CA GLU A 289 4.87 -0.16 -34.89
C GLU A 289 5.70 1.02 -34.32
N THR A 290 7.02 0.86 -34.32
CA THR A 290 7.98 1.84 -33.77
C THR A 290 9.09 2.13 -34.78
N THR A 291 10.10 2.91 -34.39
CA THR A 291 11.23 3.26 -35.26
C THR A 291 12.38 2.26 -35.13
N PRO A 292 13.21 2.08 -36.18
CA PRO A 292 14.43 1.29 -36.09
C PRO A 292 15.39 1.74 -34.97
N GLU A 293 15.38 3.02 -34.61
CA GLU A 293 16.16 3.58 -33.51
C GLU A 293 15.71 3.01 -32.16
N HIS A 294 14.41 3.03 -31.87
CA HIS A 294 13.89 2.44 -30.63
C HIS A 294 14.11 0.92 -30.58
N VAL A 295 14.01 0.25 -31.72
CA VAL A 295 14.34 -1.19 -31.83
C VAL A 295 15.82 -1.45 -31.52
N ARG A 296 16.73 -0.56 -31.91
CA ARG A 296 18.16 -0.70 -31.61
C ARG A 296 18.40 -0.65 -30.11
N GLU A 297 17.72 0.24 -29.39
CA GLU A 297 17.77 0.31 -27.93
C GLU A 297 17.20 -0.97 -27.29
N LEU A 298 16.08 -1.47 -27.81
CA LEU A 298 15.45 -2.72 -27.36
C LEU A 298 16.39 -3.93 -27.57
N LEU A 299 17.02 -4.05 -28.73
CA LEU A 299 17.98 -5.11 -29.05
C LEU A 299 19.20 -5.06 -28.12
N GLY A 300 19.68 -3.86 -27.82
CA GLY A 300 20.83 -3.64 -26.93
C GLY A 300 20.59 -4.14 -25.50
N GLU A 301 19.35 -4.12 -25.02
CA GLU A 301 19.02 -4.59 -23.67
C GLU A 301 18.65 -6.08 -23.59
N TYR A 302 18.16 -6.67 -24.68
CA TYR A 302 17.63 -8.04 -24.68
C TYR A 302 18.52 -9.09 -25.37
N LEU A 303 19.39 -8.69 -26.30
CA LEU A 303 20.28 -9.61 -27.03
C LEU A 303 21.77 -9.44 -26.72
N LEU A 304 22.20 -8.27 -26.26
CA LEU A 304 23.60 -7.96 -25.90
C LEU A 304 23.82 -7.98 -24.38
#